data_AF-A0A7V8XA03-F1
#
_entry.id   AF-A0A7V8XA03-F1
#
_cell.length_a   1.000
_cell.length_b   1.000
_cell.length_c   1.000
_cell.angle_alpha   90.00
_cell.angle_beta   90.00
_cell.angle_gamma   90.00
#
_symmetry.space_group_name_H-M   'P 1'
#
loop_
_entity.id
_entity.type
_entity.pdbx_description
1 polymer ?
#
loop_
_entity_poly.entity_id
_entity_poly.type
_entity_poly.pdbx_seq_one_letter_code
_entity_poly.pdbx_strand_id
1 'polypeptide(L)'
;MSNHDDNEPTIPAAASSGTMNRRDLLAAMAATAGAFALPTNARAAEVSRDVAIAHAARRRARGRYDPKVYTEHEWKTVQMLVDYIIPKDDRSGSATDAAVPEFMDTFLDIEPGMRVAHRGGLAWLDHQMRRSTTKDFISATDAERRALLDEIAFPRNAKPEYSHGVAWFNSFR
;
A
#
# COMPACT_ATOMS: atom_id res chain seq x y z
N MET A 1 -67.82 -25.89 -27.70
CA MET A 1 -67.03 -24.64 -27.67
C MET A 1 -65.94 -24.81 -26.65
N SER A 2 -64.69 -24.86 -27.13
CA SER A 2 -63.48 -24.69 -26.32
C SER A 2 -63.51 -23.34 -25.60
N ASN A 3 -62.97 -23.28 -24.39
CA ASN A 3 -61.73 -22.53 -24.16
C ASN A 3 -61.15 -22.87 -22.80
N HIS A 4 -59.90 -23.31 -22.87
CA HIS A 4 -58.94 -23.53 -21.82
C HIS A 4 -58.21 -22.19 -21.68
N ASP A 5 -58.42 -21.48 -20.56
CA ASP A 5 -57.66 -20.25 -20.27
C ASP A 5 -56.38 -20.65 -19.55
N ASP A 6 -55.31 -20.78 -20.33
CA ASP A 6 -53.92 -20.87 -19.88
C ASP A 6 -53.47 -19.50 -19.34
N ASN A 7 -53.23 -19.41 -18.03
CA ASN A 7 -52.62 -18.26 -17.40
C ASN A 7 -51.12 -18.55 -17.15
N GLU A 8 -50.26 -18.19 -18.12
CA GLU A 8 -48.80 -18.20 -17.97
C GLU A 8 -48.30 -16.87 -17.36
N PRO A 9 -47.45 -16.89 -16.31
CA PRO A 9 -46.80 -15.68 -15.83
C PRO A 9 -45.60 -15.33 -16.73
N THR A 10 -45.68 -14.20 -17.42
CA THR A 10 -44.58 -13.60 -18.18
C THR A 10 -43.54 -13.00 -17.22
N ILE A 11 -42.34 -13.58 -17.16
CA ILE A 11 -41.19 -13.02 -16.44
C ILE A 11 -40.40 -12.10 -17.38
N PRO A 12 -40.07 -10.85 -16.97
CA PRO A 12 -39.28 -9.95 -17.80
C PRO A 12 -37.83 -10.42 -17.95
N ALA A 13 -37.32 -10.28 -19.19
CA ALA A 13 -35.95 -10.60 -19.58
C ALA A 13 -34.93 -9.80 -18.74
N ALA A 14 -34.14 -10.52 -17.93
CA ALA A 14 -33.03 -9.96 -17.20
C ALA A 14 -31.84 -9.70 -18.15
N ALA A 15 -31.37 -8.46 -18.16
CA ALA A 15 -30.19 -8.00 -18.86
C ALA A 15 -28.93 -8.80 -18.46
N SER A 16 -28.09 -9.10 -19.46
CA SER A 16 -26.80 -9.78 -19.28
C SER A 16 -25.80 -8.88 -18.54
N SER A 17 -25.53 -9.22 -17.28
CA SER A 17 -24.34 -8.76 -16.55
C SER A 17 -23.29 -9.87 -16.58
N GLY A 18 -22.14 -9.58 -17.20
CA GLY A 18 -21.03 -10.51 -17.39
C GLY A 18 -20.53 -11.10 -16.06
N THR A 19 -20.98 -12.31 -15.76
CA THR A 19 -20.57 -13.07 -14.59
C THR A 19 -19.26 -13.78 -14.93
N MET A 20 -18.18 -13.52 -14.17
CA MET A 20 -16.90 -14.24 -14.30
C MET A 20 -17.19 -15.74 -14.38
N ASN A 21 -16.71 -16.39 -15.43
CA ASN A 21 -17.06 -17.76 -15.68
C ASN A 21 -16.27 -18.66 -14.73
N ARG A 22 -16.75 -19.88 -14.44
CA ARG A 22 -16.02 -20.83 -13.58
C ARG A 22 -14.59 -21.07 -14.07
N ARG A 23 -14.38 -20.94 -15.38
CA ARG A 23 -13.05 -20.99 -16.03
C ARG A 23 -12.15 -19.82 -15.64
N ASP A 24 -12.69 -18.62 -15.47
CA ASP A 24 -11.93 -17.44 -15.06
C ASP A 24 -11.53 -17.54 -13.59
N LEU A 25 -12.44 -18.06 -12.75
CA LEU A 25 -12.14 -18.36 -11.34
C LEU A 25 -11.10 -19.48 -11.21
N LEU A 26 -11.25 -20.55 -11.99
CA LEU A 26 -10.28 -21.66 -12.00
C LEU A 26 -8.92 -21.23 -12.56
N ALA A 27 -8.89 -20.37 -13.58
CA ALA A 27 -7.65 -19.79 -14.08
C ALA A 27 -6.99 -18.87 -13.04
N ALA A 28 -7.78 -18.05 -12.33
CA ALA A 28 -7.28 -17.20 -11.25
C ALA A 28 -6.75 -18.01 -10.05
N MET A 29 -7.40 -19.13 -9.72
CA MET A 29 -6.96 -20.05 -8.65
C MET A 29 -5.74 -20.89 -9.07
N ALA A 30 -5.64 -21.28 -10.35
CA ALA A 30 -4.46 -21.96 -10.87
C ALA A 30 -3.23 -21.04 -10.87
N ALA A 31 -3.41 -19.74 -11.09
CA ALA A 31 -2.34 -18.75 -11.00
C ALA A 31 -1.80 -18.58 -9.56
N THR A 32 -2.64 -18.73 -8.53
CA THR A 32 -2.20 -18.66 -7.12
C THR A 32 -1.63 -19.96 -6.57
N ALA A 33 -2.13 -21.13 -7.00
CA ALA A 33 -1.61 -22.43 -6.57
C ALA A 33 -0.35 -22.86 -7.35
N GLY A 34 -0.22 -22.50 -8.63
CA GLY A 34 0.92 -22.86 -9.48
C GLY A 34 2.23 -22.16 -9.11
N ALA A 35 2.18 -21.07 -8.34
CA ALA A 35 3.36 -20.31 -7.91
C ALA A 35 4.32 -21.13 -7.02
N PHE A 36 3.83 -22.16 -6.32
CA PHE A 36 4.64 -23.00 -5.43
C PHE A 36 5.33 -24.18 -6.13
N ALA A 37 4.98 -24.51 -7.38
CA ALA A 37 5.41 -25.73 -8.06
C ALA A 37 6.28 -25.51 -9.31
N LEU A 38 6.67 -24.26 -9.61
CA LEU A 38 7.45 -23.98 -10.81
C LEU A 38 8.95 -23.97 -10.51
N PRO A 39 9.78 -24.70 -11.29
CA PRO A 39 11.22 -24.59 -11.20
C PRO A 39 11.65 -23.17 -11.59
N THR A 40 12.74 -22.72 -10.99
CA THR A 40 13.30 -21.38 -11.14
C THR A 40 13.82 -21.13 -12.56
N ASN A 41 12.99 -20.52 -13.41
CA ASN A 41 13.39 -19.76 -14.60
C ASN A 41 12.23 -18.91 -15.13
N ALA A 42 12.57 -17.85 -15.87
CA ALA A 42 11.77 -16.84 -16.61
C ALA A 42 10.25 -16.74 -16.39
N ARG A 43 9.52 -17.85 -16.46
CA ARG A 43 8.07 -17.94 -16.26
C ARG A 43 7.61 -17.49 -14.88
N ALA A 44 8.37 -17.77 -13.82
CA ALA A 44 8.08 -17.23 -12.49
C ALA A 44 8.20 -15.69 -12.46
N ALA A 45 9.19 -15.13 -13.15
CA ALA A 45 9.37 -13.69 -13.27
C ALA A 45 8.30 -13.02 -14.16
N GLU A 46 7.81 -13.72 -15.19
CA GLU A 46 6.66 -13.28 -16.00
C GLU A 46 5.38 -13.22 -15.17
N VAL A 47 5.05 -14.27 -14.43
CA VAL A 47 3.87 -14.27 -13.54
C VAL A 47 3.96 -13.16 -12.49
N SER A 48 5.13 -12.96 -11.86
CA SER A 48 5.32 -11.86 -10.92
C SER A 48 5.13 -10.48 -11.57
N ARG A 49 5.60 -10.29 -12.81
CA ARG A 49 5.38 -9.05 -13.57
C ARG A 49 3.91 -8.83 -13.91
N ASP A 50 3.22 -9.86 -14.38
CA ASP A 50 1.81 -9.76 -14.76
C ASP A 50 0.93 -9.48 -13.54
N VAL A 51 1.22 -10.12 -12.40
CA VAL A 51 0.57 -9.84 -11.12
C VAL A 51 0.85 -8.40 -10.68
N ALA A 52 2.09 -7.91 -10.78
CA ALA A 52 2.44 -6.54 -10.44
C ALA A 52 1.71 -5.51 -11.35
N ILE A 53 1.63 -5.76 -12.65
CA ILE A 53 0.90 -4.93 -13.61
C ILE A 53 -0.60 -4.92 -13.29
N ALA A 54 -1.19 -6.09 -13.02
CA ALA A 54 -2.59 -6.22 -12.67
C ALA A 54 -2.92 -5.51 -11.34
N HIS A 55 -2.05 -5.62 -10.33
CA HIS A 55 -2.19 -4.88 -9.07
C HIS A 55 -2.09 -3.36 -9.29
N ALA A 56 -1.12 -2.89 -10.06
CA ALA A 56 -0.98 -1.48 -10.39
C ALA A 56 -2.19 -0.94 -11.16
N ALA A 57 -2.74 -1.71 -12.10
CA ALA A 57 -3.96 -1.36 -12.84
C ALA A 57 -5.19 -1.28 -11.92
N ARG A 58 -5.37 -2.26 -11.01
CA ARG A 58 -6.45 -2.24 -10.02
C ARG A 58 -6.36 -1.05 -9.07
N ARG A 59 -5.14 -0.64 -8.68
CA ARG A 59 -4.93 0.57 -7.86
C ARG A 59 -5.33 1.83 -8.61
N ARG A 60 -4.91 2.00 -9.86
CA ARG A 60 -5.32 3.15 -10.69
C ARG A 60 -6.85 3.23 -10.82
N ALA A 61 -7.52 2.08 -10.85
CA ALA A 61 -8.98 2.00 -10.92
C ALA A 61 -9.70 2.24 -9.57
N ARG A 62 -9.05 2.08 -8.41
CA ARG A 62 -9.66 2.25 -7.07
C ARG A 62 -9.89 3.71 -6.67
N GLY A 63 -9.44 4.67 -7.46
CA GLY A 63 -9.54 6.09 -7.11
C GLY A 63 -8.59 6.49 -5.97
N ARG A 64 -8.74 7.73 -5.48
CA ARG A 64 -7.90 8.25 -4.39
C ARG A 64 -8.34 7.64 -3.06
N TYR A 65 -7.42 7.01 -2.34
CA TYR A 65 -7.65 6.57 -0.97
C TYR A 65 -7.84 7.77 -0.04
N ASP A 66 -8.80 7.68 0.87
CA ASP A 66 -9.03 8.67 1.92
C ASP A 66 -8.61 8.08 3.29
N PRO A 67 -7.56 8.62 3.93
CA PRO A 67 -7.06 8.11 5.20
C PRO A 67 -8.06 8.25 6.33
N LYS A 68 -8.18 7.22 7.16
CA LYS A 68 -9.07 7.21 8.33
C LYS A 68 -8.38 7.72 9.59
N VAL A 69 -7.11 7.37 9.75
CA VAL A 69 -6.32 7.71 10.92
C VAL A 69 -5.42 8.88 10.61
N TYR A 70 -4.67 8.87 9.52
CA TYR A 70 -3.72 9.95 9.26
C TYR A 70 -4.40 11.27 8.89
N THR A 71 -3.84 12.38 9.35
CA THR A 71 -4.12 13.71 8.78
C THR A 71 -3.55 13.83 7.37
N GLU A 72 -3.94 14.85 6.61
CA GLU A 72 -3.43 15.05 5.25
C GLU A 72 -1.89 15.17 5.21
N HIS A 73 -1.32 15.87 6.19
CA HIS A 73 0.13 16.03 6.32
C HIS A 73 0.82 14.71 6.65
N GLU A 74 0.34 14.01 7.69
CA GLU A 74 0.88 12.71 8.09
C GLU A 74 0.78 11.69 6.94
N TRP A 75 -0.31 11.70 6.17
CA TRP A 75 -0.49 10.82 5.01
C TRP A 75 0.58 11.04 3.94
N LYS A 76 0.83 12.30 3.57
CA LYS A 76 1.89 12.65 2.61
C LYS A 76 3.26 12.23 3.14
N THR A 77 3.53 12.49 4.42
CA THR A 77 4.79 12.08 5.07
C THR A 77 4.98 10.57 5.03
N VAL A 78 3.95 9.78 5.39
CA VAL A 78 4.01 8.31 5.36
C VAL A 78 4.24 7.80 3.94
N GLN A 79 3.50 8.32 2.94
CA GLN A 79 3.69 7.92 1.54
C GLN A 79 5.13 8.12 1.05
N MET A 80 5.73 9.27 1.35
CA MET A 80 7.13 9.50 0.99
C MET A 80 8.09 8.62 1.81
N LEU A 81 7.86 8.51 3.12
CA LEU A 81 8.76 7.80 4.02
C LEU A 81 8.84 6.30 3.70
N VAL A 82 7.71 5.65 3.42
CA VAL A 82 7.73 4.22 3.06
C VAL A 82 8.45 3.98 1.73
N ASP A 83 8.38 4.92 0.78
CA ASP A 83 9.09 4.83 -0.50
C ASP A 83 10.60 5.12 -0.36
N TYR A 84 11.03 5.84 0.68
CA TYR A 84 12.44 5.91 1.05
C TYR A 84 12.96 4.58 1.61
N ILE A 85 12.12 3.85 2.34
CA ILE A 85 12.49 2.57 2.98
C ILE A 85 12.48 1.43 1.95
N ILE A 86 11.42 1.34 1.15
CA ILE A 86 11.26 0.36 0.07
C ILE A 86 11.01 1.12 -1.24
N PRO A 87 12.08 1.60 -1.88
CA PRO A 87 11.96 2.25 -3.18
C PRO A 87 11.57 1.25 -4.25
N LYS A 88 11.02 1.77 -5.34
CA LYS A 88 10.85 0.99 -6.56
C LYS A 88 12.21 0.54 -7.09
N ASP A 89 12.30 -0.71 -7.53
CA ASP A 89 13.48 -1.27 -8.20
C ASP A 89 13.11 -1.92 -9.55
N ASP A 90 14.06 -2.56 -10.22
CA ASP A 90 13.82 -3.20 -11.52
C ASP A 90 12.91 -4.45 -11.44
N ARG A 91 12.72 -5.01 -10.24
CA ARG A 91 11.99 -6.26 -10.00
C ARG A 91 10.61 -6.05 -9.41
N SER A 92 10.39 -4.93 -8.74
CA SER A 92 9.23 -4.65 -7.89
C SER A 92 8.86 -3.17 -7.88
N GLY A 93 7.59 -2.89 -7.60
CA GLY A 93 7.10 -1.54 -7.35
C GLY A 93 7.59 -0.99 -6.00
N SER A 94 7.30 0.27 -5.72
CA SER A 94 7.57 0.87 -4.40
C SER A 94 6.62 0.36 -3.31
N ALA A 95 6.89 0.70 -2.05
CA ALA A 95 5.94 0.50 -0.95
C ALA A 95 4.57 1.13 -1.23
N THR A 96 4.53 2.33 -1.81
CA THR A 96 3.28 2.94 -2.24
C THR A 96 2.60 2.10 -3.32
N ASP A 97 3.31 1.60 -4.35
CA ASP A 97 2.73 0.69 -5.37
C ASP A 97 2.11 -0.56 -4.75
N ALA A 98 2.70 -1.06 -3.65
CA ALA A 98 2.23 -2.20 -2.87
C ALA A 98 1.10 -1.87 -1.86
N ALA A 99 0.62 -0.63 -1.80
CA ALA A 99 -0.42 -0.14 -0.87
C ALA A 99 -0.05 -0.30 0.62
N VAL A 100 1.24 -0.19 0.96
CA VAL A 100 1.72 -0.24 2.34
C VAL A 100 1.10 0.89 3.20
N PRO A 101 1.03 2.17 2.77
CA PRO A 101 0.41 3.22 3.57
C PRO A 101 -1.05 2.95 3.94
N GLU A 102 -1.85 2.44 2.99
CA GLU A 102 -3.26 2.09 3.21
C GLU A 102 -3.40 0.96 4.24
N PHE A 103 -2.50 -0.03 4.17
CA PHE A 103 -2.42 -1.08 5.18
C PHE A 103 -2.06 -0.50 6.55
N MET A 104 -1.08 0.38 6.64
CA MET A 104 -0.68 1.02 7.91
C MET A 104 -1.82 1.84 8.52
N ASP A 105 -2.52 2.64 7.71
CA ASP A 105 -3.69 3.41 8.16
C ASP A 105 -4.80 2.49 8.68
N THR A 106 -5.10 1.41 7.95
CA THR A 106 -6.08 0.39 8.38
C THR A 106 -5.63 -0.33 9.65
N PHE A 107 -4.35 -0.65 9.77
CA PHE A 107 -3.81 -1.32 10.95
C PHE A 107 -3.90 -0.42 12.18
N LEU A 108 -3.56 0.87 12.06
CA LEU A 108 -3.74 1.84 13.13
C LEU A 108 -5.22 2.09 13.45
N ASP A 109 -6.13 1.93 12.49
CA ASP A 109 -7.56 1.98 12.74
C ASP A 109 -7.99 0.85 13.68
N ILE A 110 -7.50 -0.37 13.41
CA ILE A 110 -7.77 -1.60 14.18
C ILE A 110 -7.06 -1.61 15.54
N GLU A 111 -5.85 -1.07 15.63
CA GLU A 111 -5.02 -1.04 16.85
C GLU A 111 -4.75 0.39 17.33
N PRO A 112 -5.70 1.04 18.02
CA PRO A 112 -5.58 2.43 18.44
C PRO A 112 -4.42 2.70 19.40
N GLY A 113 -3.98 1.69 20.16
CA GLY A 113 -2.88 1.82 21.13
C GLY A 113 -1.55 2.22 20.50
N MET A 114 -1.35 1.89 19.22
CA MET A 114 -0.12 2.20 18.48
C MET A 114 -0.12 3.61 17.88
N ARG A 115 -1.28 4.29 17.82
CA ARG A 115 -1.41 5.60 17.12
C ARG A 115 -0.52 6.68 17.72
N VAL A 116 -0.42 6.75 19.05
CA VAL A 116 0.36 7.79 19.74
C VAL A 116 1.84 7.66 19.41
N ALA A 117 2.41 6.46 19.55
CA ALA A 117 3.81 6.20 19.23
C ALA A 117 4.09 6.45 17.74
N HIS A 118 3.19 5.99 16.87
CA HIS A 118 3.33 6.16 15.43
C HIS A 118 3.34 7.64 15.01
N ARG A 119 2.37 8.44 15.48
CA ARG A 119 2.28 9.87 15.16
C ARG A 119 3.37 10.69 15.85
N GLY A 120 3.77 10.31 17.05
CA GLY A 120 4.88 10.94 17.77
C GLY A 120 6.18 10.93 16.97
N GLY A 121 6.48 9.81 16.31
CA GLY A 121 7.66 9.74 15.45
C GLY A 121 7.56 10.53 14.14
N LEU A 122 6.37 10.60 13.52
CA LEU A 122 6.14 11.50 12.38
C LEU A 122 6.34 12.98 12.79
N ALA A 123 5.82 13.38 13.95
CA ALA A 123 6.03 14.71 14.48
C ALA A 123 7.51 14.98 14.82
N TRP A 124 8.23 13.96 15.30
CA TRP A 124 9.67 14.04 15.55
C TRP A 124 10.45 14.32 14.26
N LEU A 125 10.12 13.64 13.14
CA LEU A 125 10.74 13.90 11.83
C LEU A 125 10.59 15.37 11.43
N ASP A 126 9.36 15.88 11.46
CA ASP A 126 9.08 17.27 11.10
C ASP A 126 9.78 18.27 12.02
N HIS A 127 9.82 17.99 13.32
CA HIS A 127 10.54 18.83 14.28
C HIS A 127 12.03 18.87 14.00
N GLN A 128 12.66 17.73 13.71
CA GLN A 128 14.09 17.71 13.39
C GLN A 128 14.41 18.35 12.05
N MET A 129 13.57 18.15 11.03
CA MET A 129 13.71 18.85 9.76
C MET A 129 13.66 20.36 9.95
N ARG A 130 12.71 20.86 10.76
CA ARG A 130 12.59 22.30 11.05
C ARG A 130 13.78 22.84 11.81
N ARG A 131 14.34 22.07 12.75
CA ARG A 131 15.55 22.46 13.49
C ARG A 131 16.78 22.61 12.59
N SER A 132 16.92 21.75 11.59
CA SER A 132 18.09 21.76 10.70
C SER A 132 17.93 22.66 9.47
N THR A 133 16.71 22.85 8.98
CA THR A 133 16.45 23.46 7.66
C THR A 133 15.35 24.51 7.63
N THR A 134 14.64 24.74 8.74
CA THR A 134 13.39 25.54 8.86
C THR A 134 12.16 25.00 8.11
N LYS A 135 12.30 23.92 7.33
CA LYS A 135 11.22 23.26 6.59
C LYS A 135 10.74 22.02 7.33
N ASP A 136 9.49 21.64 7.13
CA ASP A 136 9.00 20.31 7.52
C ASP A 136 9.48 19.23 6.54
N PHE A 137 9.19 17.97 6.82
CA PHE A 137 9.68 16.85 6.02
C PHE A 137 9.18 16.91 4.57
N ILE A 138 7.92 17.28 4.35
CA ILE A 138 7.32 17.31 3.03
C ILE A 138 7.81 18.49 2.17
N SER A 139 8.13 19.61 2.80
CA SER A 139 8.57 20.84 2.13
C SER A 139 10.09 20.89 1.90
N ALA A 140 10.84 19.99 2.54
CA ALA A 140 12.28 19.90 2.34
C ALA A 140 12.67 19.37 0.94
N THR A 141 13.94 19.48 0.62
CA THR A 141 14.53 18.84 -0.57
C THR A 141 14.78 17.36 -0.32
N ASP A 142 14.93 16.58 -1.39
CA ASP A 142 15.26 15.14 -1.28
C ASP A 142 16.58 14.92 -0.53
N ALA A 143 17.60 15.75 -0.80
CA ALA A 143 18.89 15.68 -0.13
C ALA A 143 18.77 15.97 1.38
N GLU A 144 18.01 16.99 1.78
CA GLU A 144 17.76 17.31 3.19
C GLU A 144 17.03 16.15 3.91
N ARG A 145 16.02 15.55 3.28
CA ARG A 145 15.31 14.39 3.83
C ARG A 145 16.24 13.19 4.03
N ARG A 146 17.01 12.82 2.99
CA ARG A 146 17.95 11.69 3.06
C ARG A 146 18.99 11.90 4.14
N ALA A 147 19.54 13.10 4.25
CA ALA A 147 20.50 13.43 5.30
C ALA A 147 19.92 13.18 6.71
N LEU A 148 18.66 13.58 6.97
CA LEU A 148 18.02 13.26 8.25
C LEU A 148 17.78 11.76 8.43
N LEU A 149 17.31 11.07 7.40
CA LEU A 149 17.03 9.63 7.47
C LEU A 149 18.31 8.81 7.71
N ASP A 150 19.43 9.19 7.09
CA ASP A 150 20.74 8.54 7.27
C ASP A 150 21.24 8.63 8.73
N GLU A 151 20.95 9.75 9.41
CA GLU A 151 21.31 9.96 10.83
C GLU A 151 20.54 9.03 11.79
N ILE A 152 19.40 8.47 11.37
CA ILE A 152 18.56 7.58 12.20
C ILE A 152 18.46 6.13 11.70
N ALA A 153 18.88 5.86 10.46
CA ALA A 153 18.78 4.54 9.84
C ALA A 153 19.70 3.49 10.49
N PHE A 154 20.81 3.93 11.10
CA PHE A 154 21.85 3.05 11.65
C PHE A 154 22.10 3.32 13.14
N PRO A 155 21.49 2.54 14.06
CA PRO A 155 21.55 2.80 15.51
C PRO A 155 22.95 2.91 16.10
N ARG A 156 23.93 2.17 15.54
CA ARG A 156 25.32 2.19 16.01
C ARG A 156 26.06 3.50 15.73
N ASN A 157 25.59 4.26 14.75
CA ASN A 157 26.23 5.49 14.27
C ASN A 157 25.42 6.75 14.62
N ALA A 158 24.20 6.57 15.13
CA ALA A 158 23.29 7.66 15.43
C ALA A 158 23.75 8.45 16.66
N LYS A 159 23.53 9.77 16.64
CA LYS A 159 23.80 10.63 17.79
C LYS A 159 22.92 10.21 18.97
N PRO A 160 23.43 10.21 20.22
CA PRO A 160 22.63 9.85 21.40
C PRO A 160 21.34 10.67 21.54
N GLU A 161 21.39 11.93 21.14
CA GLU A 161 20.24 12.86 21.11
C GLU A 161 19.12 12.46 20.13
N TYR A 162 19.40 11.58 19.17
CA TYR A 162 18.41 11.05 18.22
C TYR A 162 17.83 9.69 18.62
N SER A 163 18.16 9.18 19.81
CA SER A 163 17.69 7.89 20.32
C SER A 163 16.18 7.65 20.16
N HIS A 164 15.34 8.66 20.37
CA HIS A 164 13.89 8.55 20.16
C HIS A 164 13.52 8.33 18.68
N GLY A 165 14.11 9.12 17.78
CA GLY A 165 13.89 8.99 16.34
C GLY A 165 14.41 7.66 15.79
N VAL A 166 15.57 7.20 16.28
CA VAL A 166 16.14 5.89 15.95
C VAL A 166 15.23 4.75 16.40
N ALA A 167 14.77 4.77 17.65
CA ALA A 167 13.89 3.73 18.19
C ALA A 167 12.59 3.64 17.39
N TRP A 168 11.97 4.79 17.10
CA TRP A 168 10.76 4.84 16.30
C TRP A 168 11.01 4.37 14.85
N PHE A 169 12.05 4.86 14.18
CA PHE A 169 12.31 4.52 12.78
C PHE A 169 12.60 3.02 12.59
N ASN A 170 13.24 2.37 13.57
CA ASN A 170 13.39 0.92 13.57
C ASN A 170 12.09 0.14 13.80
N SER A 171 11.12 0.71 14.52
CA SER A 171 9.80 0.11 14.67
C SER A 171 8.90 0.37 13.45
N PHE A 172 9.21 1.40 12.67
CA PHE A 172 8.41 1.82 11.51
C PHE A 172 8.74 1.03 10.23
N ARG A 173 10.01 0.69 10.02
CA ARG A 173 10.52 -0.03 8.83
C ARG A 173 10.50 -1.55 9.00
#